data_AF-A0A8B6HFY7-F1
#
_entry.id   AF-A0A8B6HFY7-F1
#
_cell.length_a   1.000
_cell.length_b   1.000
_cell.length_c   1.000
_cell.angle_alpha   90.00
_cell.angle_beta   90.00
_cell.angle_gamma   90.00
#
_symmetry.space_group_name_H-M   'P 1'
#
loop_
_entity.id
_entity.type
_entity.pdbx_description
1 polymer ?
#
loop_
_entity_poly.entity_id
_entity_poly.type
_entity_poly.pdbx_seq_one_letter_code
_entity_poly.pdbx_strand_id
1 'polypeptide(L)'
;MGLQSTVVSLLAAIPIPIIFGKIIDTTCLIWSSGHNKKGACALYNIEDLRFRMVGTAILYKFVALGFTLLALKLVWNINDWGDLWKGKSLRKNEDEVKLVVSANGHDANKGRQNEDK
;
A
#
# COMPACT_ATOMS: atom_id res chain seq x y z
N MET A 1 -7.09 5.68 9.73
CA MET A 1 -5.84 5.91 8.98
C MET A 1 -4.91 6.76 9.85
N GLY A 2 -4.04 6.16 10.65
CA GLY A 2 -3.15 6.92 11.55
C GLY A 2 -1.97 6.08 11.99
N LEU A 3 -2.25 4.98 12.69
CA LEU A 3 -1.23 4.02 13.12
C LEU A 3 -0.46 3.37 11.95
N GLN A 4 -1.15 3.04 10.85
CA GLN A 4 -0.51 2.44 9.67
C GLN A 4 0.57 3.34 9.06
N SER A 5 0.35 4.65 9.02
CA SER A 5 1.35 5.60 8.51
C SER A 5 2.55 5.69 9.44
N THR A 6 2.32 5.70 10.75
CA THR A 6 3.39 5.81 11.75
C THR A 6 4.31 4.58 11.73
N VAL A 7 3.74 3.38 11.64
CA VAL A 7 4.51 2.13 11.59
C VAL A 7 5.35 2.04 10.32
N VAL A 8 4.79 2.42 9.16
CA VAL A 8 5.54 2.46 7.89
C VAL A 8 6.68 3.49 7.96
N SER A 9 6.43 4.68 8.53
CA SER A 9 7.47 5.70 8.71
C SER A 9 8.59 5.25 9.64
N LEU A 10 8.28 4.58 10.76
CA LEU A 10 9.28 4.02 11.67
C LEU A 10 10.16 2.97 10.99
N LEU A 11 9.54 2.07 10.23
CA LEU A 11 10.26 1.02 9.51
C LEU A 11 11.04 1.54 8.31
N ALA A 12 10.63 2.66 7.70
CA ALA A 12 11.38 3.32 6.62
C ALA A 12 12.50 4.22 7.16
N ALA A 13 12.32 4.85 8.32
CA ALA A 13 13.26 5.81 8.89
C ALA A 13 14.60 5.21 9.31
N ILE A 14 14.69 3.90 9.55
CA ILE A 14 15.94 3.22 9.91
C ILE A 14 16.73 2.73 8.68
N PRO A 15 16.16 2.00 7.72
CA PRO A 15 16.90 1.49 6.57
C PRO A 15 17.37 2.59 5.63
N ILE A 16 16.63 3.70 5.51
CA ILE A 16 17.00 4.84 4.67
C ILE A 16 18.38 5.40 5.11
N PRO A 17 18.56 5.94 6.33
CA PRO A 17 19.85 6.51 6.74
C PRO A 17 20.98 5.48 6.79
N ILE A 18 20.70 4.20 7.04
CA ILE A 18 21.73 3.14 6.99
C ILE A 18 22.23 2.94 5.56
N ILE A 19 21.32 2.81 4.59
CA ILE A 19 21.68 2.61 3.18
C ILE A 19 22.39 3.86 2.65
N PHE A 20 21.86 5.05 2.93
CA PHE A 20 22.50 6.31 2.55
C PHE A 20 23.88 6.47 3.18
N GLY A 21 24.04 6.12 4.46
CA GLY A 21 25.34 6.12 5.13
C GLY A 21 26.36 5.20 4.44
N LYS A 22 25.97 3.97 4.10
CA LYS A 22 26.85 3.04 3.37
C LYS A 22 27.19 3.53 1.96
N ILE A 23 26.24 4.14 1.25
CA ILE A 23 26.50 4.69 -0.10
C ILE A 23 27.54 5.81 -0.01
N ILE A 24 27.41 6.71 0.97
CA ILE A 24 28.36 7.81 1.15
C ILE A 24 29.77 7.28 1.46
N ASP A 25 29.89 6.31 2.37
CA ASP A 25 31.15 5.64 2.70
C ASP A 25 31.87 5.06 1.46
N THR A 26 31.11 4.48 0.51
CA THR A 26 31.69 3.91 -0.71
C THR A 26 32.22 4.92 -1.73
N THR A 27 31.84 6.19 -1.61
CA THR A 27 32.29 7.28 -2.49
C THR A 27 33.43 8.11 -1.90
N CYS A 28 33.97 7.66 -0.76
CA CYS A 28 35.07 8.35 -0.09
C CYS A 28 36.35 8.28 -0.91
N LEU A 29 36.90 9.45 -1.26
CA LEU A 29 38.16 9.58 -1.99
C LEU A 29 39.34 9.66 -1.02
N ILE A 30 39.19 10.43 0.07
CA ILE A 30 40.25 10.62 1.05
C ILE A 30 39.74 10.50 2.50
N TRP A 31 40.42 9.65 3.26
CA TRP A 31 40.15 9.42 4.68
C TRP A 31 40.99 10.37 5.52
N SER A 32 40.36 11.11 6.44
CA SER A 32 41.11 11.90 7.41
C SER A 32 41.86 10.95 8.34
N SER A 33 43.19 10.90 8.19
CA SER A 33 44.06 10.04 8.98
C SER A 33 44.69 10.85 10.11
N GLY A 34 43.98 10.94 11.23
CA GLY A 34 44.56 11.41 12.49
C GLY A 34 45.24 10.23 13.20
N HIS A 35 46.57 10.29 13.35
CA HIS A 35 47.38 9.37 14.16
C HIS A 35 47.05 7.87 13.94
N ASN A 36 47.46 7.32 12.79
CA ASN A 36 47.40 5.88 12.45
C ASN A 36 46.01 5.20 12.54
N LYS A 37 44.90 5.95 12.66
CA LYS A 37 43.53 5.43 12.65
C LYS A 37 42.73 6.05 11.50
N LYS A 38 41.87 5.23 10.86
CA LYS A 38 40.90 5.72 9.84
C LYS A 38 39.86 6.59 10.56
N GLY A 39 39.88 7.89 10.33
CA GLY A 39 38.88 8.84 10.84
C GLY A 39 37.68 8.98 9.90
N ALA A 40 36.96 10.10 9.98
CA ALA A 40 35.86 10.41 9.05
C ALA A 40 36.38 10.68 7.63
N CYS A 41 35.53 10.44 6.63
CA CYS A 41 35.84 10.81 5.24
C CYS A 41 35.89 12.33 5.10
N ALA A 42 36.99 12.87 4.56
CA ALA A 42 37.17 14.31 4.39
C ALA A 42 36.72 14.79 3.00
N LEU A 43 36.84 13.94 1.97
CA LEU A 43 36.49 14.29 0.60
C LEU A 43 35.77 13.14 -0.10
N TYR A 44 34.61 13.42 -0.67
CA TYR A 44 33.76 12.49 -1.40
C TYR A 44 33.62 12.90 -2.87
N ASN A 45 33.39 11.93 -3.76
CA ASN A 45 33.14 12.21 -5.18
C ASN A 45 31.66 12.54 -5.42
N ILE A 46 31.35 13.79 -5.79
CA ILE A 46 29.97 14.24 -6.05
C ILE A 46 29.32 13.48 -7.22
N GLU A 47 30.07 13.17 -8.28
CA GLU A 47 29.52 12.53 -9.48
C GLU A 47 29.12 11.08 -9.19
N ASP A 48 29.98 10.34 -8.51
CA ASP A 48 29.71 8.95 -8.13
C ASP A 48 28.60 8.85 -7.08
N LEU A 49 28.53 9.81 -6.16
CA LEU A 49 27.45 9.94 -5.18
C LEU A 49 26.09 10.13 -5.88
N ARG A 50 26.00 11.03 -6.85
CA ARG A 50 24.78 11.28 -7.63
C ARG A 50 24.34 10.02 -8.38
N PHE A 51 25.26 9.36 -9.07
CA PHE A 51 24.95 8.16 -9.83
C PHE A 51 24.42 7.03 -8.94
N ARG A 52 25.04 6.79 -7.77
CA ARG A 52 24.59 5.77 -6.81
C ARG A 52 23.24 6.08 -6.20
N MET A 53 22.97 7.34 -5.83
CA MET A 53 21.68 7.75 -5.28
C MET A 53 20.56 7.61 -6.32
N VAL A 54 20.78 8.12 -7.53
CA VAL A 54 19.79 8.02 -8.62
C VAL A 54 19.59 6.56 -9.04
N GLY A 55 20.67 5.77 -9.14
CA GLY A 55 20.59 4.34 -9.42
C GLY A 55 19.76 3.58 -8.39
N THR A 56 19.94 3.88 -7.10
CA THR A 56 19.16 3.28 -6.00
C THR A 56 17.67 3.66 -6.10
N ALA A 57 17.38 4.93 -6.41
CA ALA A 57 16.01 5.40 -6.59
C ALA A 57 15.34 4.70 -7.79
N ILE A 58 16.04 4.60 -8.91
CA ILE A 58 15.55 3.91 -10.11
C ILE A 58 15.28 2.44 -9.82
N LEU A 59 16.21 1.75 -9.15
CA LEU A 59 16.03 0.35 -8.74
C LEU A 59 14.78 0.16 -7.87
N TYR A 60 14.57 1.03 -6.88
CA TYR A 60 13.38 1.00 -6.05
C TYR A 60 12.09 1.15 -6.88
N LYS A 61 12.09 2.03 -7.89
CA LYS A 61 10.94 2.20 -8.79
C LYS A 61 10.70 0.96 -9.65
N PHE A 62 11.76 0.30 -10.13
CA PHE A 62 11.62 -0.96 -10.86
C PHE A 62 11.08 -2.10 -9.99
N VAL A 63 11.55 -2.22 -8.74
CA VAL A 63 11.01 -3.22 -7.79
C VAL A 63 9.55 -2.96 -7.49
N ALA A 64 9.18 -1.69 -7.23
CA ALA A 64 7.80 -1.30 -7.02
C ALA A 64 6.92 -1.62 -8.24
N LEU A 65 7.37 -1.26 -9.45
CA LEU A 65 6.68 -1.60 -10.69
C LEU A 65 6.54 -3.12 -10.87
N GLY A 66 7.59 -3.89 -10.61
CA GLY A 66 7.55 -5.34 -10.66
C GLY A 66 6.52 -5.93 -9.69
N PHE A 67 6.48 -5.45 -8.45
CA PHE A 67 5.49 -5.87 -7.47
C PHE A 67 4.06 -5.50 -7.89
N THR A 68 3.85 -4.30 -8.42
CA THR A 68 2.56 -3.88 -8.98
C THR A 68 2.15 -4.76 -10.15
N LEU A 69 3.05 -5.07 -11.08
CA LEU A 69 2.76 -5.94 -12.23
C LEU A 69 2.48 -7.38 -11.81
N LEU A 70 3.21 -7.91 -10.82
CA LEU A 70 2.93 -9.22 -10.22
C LEU A 70 1.58 -9.25 -9.54
N ALA A 71 1.26 -8.22 -8.74
CA ALA A 71 -0.05 -8.09 -8.11
C ALA A 71 -1.16 -8.00 -9.16
N LEU A 72 -0.97 -7.24 -10.24
CA LEU A 72 -1.92 -7.18 -11.35
C LEU A 72 -2.06 -8.55 -12.03
N LYS A 73 -0.96 -9.25 -12.35
CA LYS A 73 -1.02 -10.60 -12.93
C LYS A 73 -1.75 -11.58 -12.02
N LEU A 74 -1.49 -11.52 -10.71
CA LEU A 74 -2.18 -12.33 -9.71
C LEU A 74 -3.67 -11.96 -9.61
N VAL A 75 -4.02 -10.68 -9.66
CA VAL A 75 -5.41 -10.20 -9.68
C VAL A 75 -6.13 -10.66 -10.94
N TRP A 76 -5.50 -10.59 -12.11
CA TRP A 76 -6.03 -11.14 -13.35
C TRP A 76 -6.23 -12.65 -13.26
N ASN A 77 -5.32 -13.37 -12.60
CA ASN A 77 -5.44 -14.81 -12.34
C ASN A 77 -6.53 -15.14 -11.29
N ILE A 78 -6.78 -14.25 -10.34
CA ILE A 78 -7.80 -14.36 -9.29
C ILE A 78 -9.17 -13.83 -9.76
N ASN A 79 -9.24 -13.08 -10.87
CA ASN A 79 -10.47 -12.42 -11.33
C ASN A 79 -11.65 -13.38 -11.61
N ASP A 80 -11.43 -14.70 -11.60
CA ASP A 80 -12.47 -15.72 -11.50
C ASP A 80 -13.33 -15.62 -10.20
N TRP A 81 -12.75 -15.18 -9.09
CA TRP A 81 -13.42 -15.03 -7.78
C TRP A 81 -14.14 -13.69 -7.59
N GLY A 82 -13.96 -12.73 -8.52
CA GLY A 82 -14.57 -11.40 -8.45
C GLY A 82 -16.10 -11.43 -8.64
N ASP A 83 -16.59 -12.38 -9.43
CA ASP A 83 -18.03 -12.56 -9.66
C ASP A 83 -18.77 -13.10 -8.42
N LEU A 84 -18.06 -13.78 -7.51
CA LEU A 84 -18.64 -14.31 -6.27
C LEU A 84 -18.95 -13.22 -5.24
N TRP A 85 -18.14 -12.17 -5.15
CA TRP A 85 -18.43 -11.01 -4.30
C TRP A 85 -19.55 -10.14 -4.89
N LYS A 86 -19.62 -10.04 -6.23
CA LYS A 86 -20.71 -9.37 -6.95
C LYS A 86 -22.04 -10.11 -6.75
N GLY A 87 -22.04 -11.44 -6.78
CA GLY A 87 -23.22 -12.28 -6.57
C GLY A 87 -23.79 -12.25 -5.15
N LYS A 88 -22.94 -12.20 -4.11
CA LYS A 88 -23.41 -12.11 -2.71
C LYS A 88 -24.10 -10.78 -2.37
N SER A 89 -23.68 -9.67 -3.01
CA SER A 89 -24.31 -8.36 -2.79
C SER A 89 -25.71 -8.27 -3.40
N LEU A 90 -25.94 -8.91 -4.56
CA LEU A 90 -27.25 -8.94 -5.23
C LEU A 90 -28.25 -9.83 -4.48
N ARG A 91 -27.83 -11.01 -3.99
CA ARG A 91 -28.71 -11.90 -3.22
C ARG A 91 -29.19 -11.27 -1.91
N LYS A 92 -28.28 -10.59 -1.19
CA LYS A 92 -28.64 -9.87 0.04
C LYS A 92 -29.70 -8.79 -0.20
N ASN A 93 -29.62 -8.09 -1.35
CA ASN A 93 -30.60 -7.07 -1.70
C ASN A 93 -31.97 -7.67 -2.05
N GLU A 94 -32.03 -8.79 -2.77
CA GLU A 94 -33.30 -9.45 -3.10
C GLU A 94 -34.01 -10.02 -1.86
N ASP A 95 -33.25 -10.55 -0.90
CA ASP A 95 -33.79 -11.04 0.38
C ASP A 95 -34.36 -9.89 1.23
N GLU A 96 -33.68 -8.74 1.30
CA GLU A 96 -34.21 -7.55 1.98
C GLU A 96 -35.45 -6.99 1.28
N VAL A 97 -35.47 -6.94 -0.06
CA VAL A 97 -36.63 -6.45 -0.83
C VAL A 97 -37.86 -7.35 -0.61
N LYS A 98 -37.71 -8.68 -0.60
CA LYS A 98 -38.82 -9.61 -0.32
C LYS A 98 -39.40 -9.43 1.08
N LEU A 99 -38.54 -9.20 2.08
CA LEU A 99 -38.99 -8.96 3.45
C LEU A 99 -39.76 -7.63 3.57
N VAL A 100 -39.28 -6.57 2.93
CA VAL A 100 -39.94 -5.25 2.94
C VAL A 100 -41.28 -5.30 2.18
N VAL A 101 -41.35 -6.00 1.05
CA VAL A 101 -42.61 -6.19 0.30
C VAL A 101 -43.61 -7.01 1.11
N SER A 102 -43.17 -8.07 1.79
CA SER A 102 -44.04 -8.87 2.65
C SER A 102 -44.54 -8.08 3.87
N ALA A 103 -43.71 -7.22 4.46
CA ALA A 103 -44.11 -6.36 5.57
C ALA A 103 -45.11 -5.28 5.12
N ASN A 104 -44.82 -4.56 4.03
CA ASN A 104 -45.73 -3.54 3.50
C ASN A 104 -47.05 -4.11 2.98
N GLY A 105 -47.04 -5.33 2.41
CA GLY A 105 -48.27 -6.01 2.01
C GLY A 105 -49.19 -6.36 3.18
N HIS A 106 -48.61 -6.65 4.35
CA HIS A 106 -49.37 -6.92 5.57
C HIS A 106 -49.95 -5.63 6.19
N ASP A 107 -49.20 -4.52 6.15
CA ASP A 107 -49.69 -3.20 6.59
C ASP A 107 -50.76 -2.61 5.66
N ALA A 108 -50.65 -2.81 4.34
CA ALA A 108 -51.67 -2.37 3.38
C ALA A 108 -53.04 -3.04 3.61
N ASN A 109 -53.06 -4.29 4.10
CA ASN A 109 -54.31 -4.97 4.44
C ASN A 109 -54.88 -4.49 5.79
N LYS A 110 -54.00 -4.13 6.74
CA LYS A 110 -54.38 -3.62 8.08
C LYS A 110 -54.97 -2.19 8.03
N GLY A 111 -54.53 -1.35 7.10
CA GLY A 111 -55.12 -0.03 6.86
C GLY A 111 -56.55 -0.11 6.31
N ARG A 112 -56.83 -1.09 5.44
CA ARG A 112 -58.14 -1.23 4.80
C ARG A 112 -59.25 -1.77 5.73
N GLN A 113 -58.91 -2.50 6.79
CA GLN A 113 -59.92 -2.99 7.76
C GLN A 113 -60.39 -1.93 8.78
N ASN A 114 -59.76 -0.75 8.82
CA ASN A 114 -60.14 0.32 9.75
C ASN A 114 -60.95 1.46 9.11
N GLU A 115 -61.25 1.41 7.81
CA GLU A 115 -62.15 2.36 7.12
C GLU A 115 -63.58 1.82 6.93
N ASP A 116 -63.83 0.54 7.22
CA ASP A 116 -65.13 -0.13 7.05
C ASP A 116 -65.90 -0.33 8.39
N LYS A 117 -65.70 0.54 9.39
CA LYS A 117 -66.51 0.55 10.63
C LYS A 117 -66.82 1.95 11.16
#